data_AF-A0A9D2TYS4-F1
#
_entry.id   AF-A0A9D2TYS4-F1
#
_cell.length_a   1.000
_cell.length_b   1.000
_cell.length_c   1.000
_cell.angle_alpha   90.00
_cell.angle_beta   90.00
_cell.angle_gamma   90.00
#
_symmetry.space_group_name_H-M   'P 1'
#
loop_
_entity.id
_entity.type
_entity.pdbx_description
1 polymer ?
#
loop_
_entity_poly.entity_id
_entity_poly.type
_entity_poly.pdbx_seq_one_letter_code
_entity_poly.pdbx_strand_id
1 'polypeptide(L)' 'MCNLSEGVEQKGIQKGIQKGLQKGIQQALTESIKNLMDTMNMTAKEAMDALKIKEEERSRYAELMKKQK' A
#
# COMPACT_ATOMS: atom_id res chain seq x y z
N MET A 1 -12.47 29.49 -24.95
CA MET A 1 -11.28 28.80 -24.39
C MET A 1 -11.63 28.25 -23.02
N CYS A 2 -12.23 27.05 -22.94
CA CYS A 2 -12.66 26.45 -21.66
C CYS A 2 -12.23 24.98 -21.44
N ASN A 3 -11.52 24.36 -22.38
CA ASN A 3 -11.27 22.90 -22.29
C ASN A 3 -9.96 22.54 -21.55
N LEU A 4 -9.08 23.51 -21.29
CA LEU A 4 -7.77 23.23 -20.67
C LEU A 4 -7.89 23.05 -19.16
N SER A 5 -8.73 23.87 -18.49
CA SER A 5 -8.91 23.82 -17.03
C SER A 5 -9.62 22.53 -16.59
N GLU A 6 -10.71 22.16 -17.28
CA GLU A 6 -11.43 20.90 -17.02
C GLU A 6 -10.53 19.68 -17.23
N GLY A 7 -9.70 19.69 -18.29
CA GLY A 7 -8.76 18.61 -18.55
C GLY A 7 -7.66 18.47 -17.48
N VAL A 8 -7.21 19.58 -16.89
CA VAL A 8 -6.26 19.57 -15.77
C VAL A 8 -6.93 19.08 -14.50
N GLU A 9 -8.14 19.54 -14.21
CA GLU A 9 -8.92 19.13 -13.03
C GLU A 9 -9.22 17.63 -13.04
N GLN A 10 -9.74 17.11 -14.16
CA GLN A 10 -10.03 15.67 -14.32
C GLN A 10 -8.76 14.81 -14.13
N LYS A 11 -7.63 15.23 -14.70
CA LYS A 11 -6.34 14.55 -14.48
C LYS A 11 -5.89 14.61 -13.03
N GLY A 12 -6.13 15.74 -12.35
CA GLY A 12 -5.85 15.91 -10.92
C GLY A 12 -6.65 14.92 -10.07
N ILE A 13 -7.96 14.85 -10.30
CA ILE A 13 -8.88 13.94 -9.59
C ILE A 13 -8.47 12.48 -9.81
N GLN A 14 -8.25 12.07 -11.06
CA GLN A 14 -7.83 10.70 -11.37
C GLN A 14 -6.52 10.31 -10.68
N LYS A 15 -5.51 11.20 -10.71
CA LYS A 15 -4.24 10.98 -10.00
C LYS A 15 -4.44 10.92 -8.49
N GLY A 16 -5.33 11.75 -7.93
CA GLY A 16 -5.67 11.75 -6.52
C GLY A 16 -6.28 10.42 -6.08
N ILE A 17 -7.29 9.95 -6.81
CA ILE A 17 -7.96 8.66 -6.57
C ILE A 17 -6.96 7.50 -6.67
N GLN A 18 -6.15 7.47 -7.74
CA GLN A 18 -5.16 6.40 -7.92
C GLN A 18 -4.13 6.37 -6.79
N LYS A 19 -3.62 7.53 -6.36
CA LYS A 19 -2.69 7.63 -5.22
C LYS A 19 -3.36 7.22 -3.91
N GLY A 20 -4.61 7.62 -3.70
CA GLY A 20 -5.39 7.26 -2.50
C GLY A 20 -5.61 5.76 -2.40
N LEU A 21 -6.09 5.13 -3.47
CA LEU A 21 -6.27 3.68 -3.55
C LEU A 21 -4.97 2.93 -3.32
N GLN A 22 -3.88 3.37 -3.98
CA GLN A 22 -2.58 2.74 -3.80
C GLN A 22 -2.15 2.81 -2.33
N LYS A 23 -2.21 3.98 -1.69
CA LYS A 23 -1.87 4.16 -0.27
C LYS A 23 -2.73 3.27 0.64
N GLY A 24 -4.04 3.24 0.41
CA GLY A 24 -4.95 2.40 1.20
C GLY A 24 -4.61 0.91 1.11
N ILE A 25 -4.32 0.40 -0.09
CA ILE A 25 -3.89 -0.99 -0.29
C ILE A 25 -2.57 -1.26 0.47
N GLN A 26 -1.62 -0.31 0.45
CA GLN A 26 -0.37 -0.48 1.18
C GLN A 26 -0.58 -0.56 2.68
N GLN A 27 -1.41 0.31 3.23
CA GLN A 27 -1.72 0.36 4.66
C GLN A 27 -2.42 -0.93 5.09
N ALA A 28 -3.46 -1.34 4.37
CA ALA A 28 -4.20 -2.57 4.65
C ALA A 28 -3.31 -3.82 4.63
N LEU A 29 -2.41 -3.94 3.64
CA LEU A 29 -1.46 -5.06 3.58
C LEU A 29 -0.44 -5.00 4.72
N THR A 30 0.06 -3.81 5.05
CA THR A 30 1.01 -3.63 6.17
C THR A 30 0.37 -4.01 7.51
N GLU A 31 -0.86 -3.59 7.75
CA GLU A 31 -1.65 -3.98 8.92
C GLU A 31 -1.94 -5.49 8.94
N SER A 32 -2.28 -6.08 7.78
CA SER A 32 -2.48 -7.53 7.67
C SER A 32 -1.22 -8.32 8.02
N ILE A 33 -0.04 -7.87 7.55
CA ILE A 33 1.25 -8.49 7.91
C ILE A 33 1.44 -8.44 9.43
N LYS A 34 1.27 -7.25 10.04
CA LYS A 34 1.41 -7.07 11.50
C LYS A 34 0.44 -7.96 12.28
N ASN A 35 -0.83 -8.00 11.87
CA ASN A 35 -1.85 -8.83 12.52
C ASN A 35 -1.50 -10.32 12.44
N LEU A 36 -0.98 -10.81 11.31
CA LEU A 36 -0.51 -12.19 11.19
C LEU A 36 0.68 -12.47 12.12
N MET A 37 1.62 -11.53 12.22
CA MET A 37 2.75 -11.65 13.15
C MET A 37 2.27 -11.70 14.61
N ASP A 38 1.35 -10.81 14.98
CA ASP A 38 0.89 -10.66 16.36
C ASP A 38 -0.07 -11.80 16.80
N THR A 39 -0.99 -12.21 15.92
CA THR A 39 -2.05 -13.16 16.27
C THR A 39 -1.70 -14.61 15.96
N MET A 40 -0.87 -14.85 14.94
CA MET A 40 -0.46 -16.20 14.52
C MET A 40 1.01 -16.50 14.84
N ASN A 41 1.69 -15.59 15.54
CA ASN A 41 3.11 -15.70 15.90
C ASN A 41 4.03 -15.96 14.69
N MET A 42 3.64 -15.45 13.51
CA MET A 42 4.40 -15.58 12.28
C MET A 42 5.56 -14.59 12.26
N THR A 43 6.67 -14.98 11.62
CA THR A 43 7.68 -14.01 11.22
C THR A 43 7.15 -13.10 10.11
N ALA A 44 7.75 -11.92 9.93
CA ALA A 44 7.39 -11.02 8.83
C ALA A 44 7.49 -11.71 7.46
N LYS A 45 8.47 -12.61 7.27
CA LYS A 45 8.63 -13.38 6.04
C LYS A 45 7.45 -14.33 5.83
N GLU A 46 7.10 -15.12 6.84
CA GLU A 46 5.98 -16.06 6.76
C GLU A 46 4.64 -15.35 6.53
N ALA A 47 4.41 -14.21 7.19
CA ALA A 47 3.21 -13.40 6.97
C ALA A 47 3.14 -12.86 5.53
N MET A 48 4.27 -12.41 4.96
CA MET A 48 4.35 -11.98 3.56
C MET A 48 4.17 -13.15 2.58
N ASP A 49 4.70 -14.34 2.90
CA ASP A 49 4.46 -15.57 2.15
C ASP A 49 2.97 -15.94 2.14
N ALA A 50 2.30 -15.87 3.30
CA ALA A 50 0.87 -16.16 3.45
C ALA A 50 -0.02 -15.19 2.66
N LEU A 51 0.36 -13.91 2.61
CA LEU A 51 -0.31 -12.89 1.78
C LEU A 51 0.12 -12.92 0.31
N LYS A 52 0.98 -13.87 -0.09
CA LYS A 52 1.52 -14.02 -1.45
C LYS A 52 2.19 -12.75 -1.97
N ILE A 53 2.86 -12.01 -1.10
CA ILE A 53 3.62 -10.82 -1.47
C ILE A 53 4.89 -11.29 -2.19
N LYS A 54 5.05 -10.81 -3.42
CA LYS A 54 6.20 -11.14 -4.26
C LYS A 54 7.49 -10.61 -3.64
N GLU A 55 8.60 -11.30 -3.87
CA GLU A 55 9.87 -10.96 -3.23
C GLU A 55 10.35 -9.55 -3.56
N GLU A 56 10.14 -9.10 -4.80
CA GLU A 56 10.47 -7.75 -5.25
C GLU A 56 9.73 -6.64 -4.49
N GLU A 57 8.61 -6.94 -3.84
CA GLU A 57 7.84 -5.97 -3.07
C GLU A 57 8.13 -6.03 -1.55
N ARG A 58 8.80 -7.08 -1.05
CA ARG A 58 8.97 -7.28 0.41
C ARG A 58 9.78 -6.19 1.07
N SER A 59 10.83 -5.69 0.41
CA SER A 59 11.63 -4.57 0.92
C SER A 59 10.76 -3.34 1.18
N ARG A 60 9.79 -3.04 0.31
CA ARG A 60 8.88 -1.91 0.46
C ARG A 60 7.99 -2.07 1.70
N TYR A 61 7.40 -3.24 1.90
CA TYR A 61 6.54 -3.49 3.07
C TYR A 61 7.34 -3.54 4.36
N ALA A 62 8.56 -4.08 4.34
CA ALA A 62 9.48 -4.05 5.48
C ALA A 62 9.83 -2.62 5.90
N GLU A 63 10.06 -1.71 4.94
CA GLU A 63 10.27 -0.28 5.25
C GLU A 63 9.01 0.41 5.79
N LEU A 64 7.85 0.14 5.20
CA LEU A 64 6.57 0.71 5.65
C LEU A 64 6.26 0.30 7.10
N MET A 65 6.53 -0.95 7.47
CA MET A 65 6.38 -1.42 8.85
C MET A 65 7.27 -0.68 9.84
N LYS A 66 8.50 -0.29 9.45
CA LYS A 66 9.42 0.49 10.30
C LYS A 66 8.98 1.94 10.48
N LYS A 67 8.35 2.53 9.46
CA LYS A 67 7.90 3.94 9.48
C LYS A 67 6.62 4.17 10.29
N GLN A 68 5.84 3.13 10.55
CA GLN A 68 4.63 3.19 11.38
C GLN A 68 4.92 2.92 12.87
N LYS A 69 6.06 3.38 13.38
CA LYS A 69 6.35 3.38 14.82
C LYS A 69 5.85 4.66 15.48
#